data_AF-A0A9N9SLY1-F1
#
_entry.id   AF-A0A9N9SLY1-F1
#
_cell.length_a   1.000
_cell.length_b   1.000
_cell.length_c   1.000
_cell.angle_alpha   90.00
_cell.angle_beta   90.00
_cell.angle_gamma   90.00
#
_symmetry.space_group_name_H-M   'P 1'
#
loop_
_entity.id
_entity.type
_entity.pdbx_description
1 polymer ?
#
loop_
_entity_poly.entity_id
_entity_poly.type
_entity_poly.pdbx_seq_one_letter_code
_entity_poly.pdbx_strand_id
1 'polypeptide(L)'
;MSGKKLYIGFTSVNTKDYIVVPKCMKCQDLGHIGKNCSKTENVCSHCGDSGHEKKECPKKQDPSTCMPCKNRGKFCKNGSDCQTHKMLLDRMIQKTDYGQ
;
A
#
# COMPACT_ATOMS: atom_id res chain seq x y z
N MET A 1 -5.78 6.92 -17.05
CA MET A 1 -6.73 7.91 -17.61
C MET A 1 -7.69 8.40 -16.52
N SER A 2 -7.16 8.79 -15.36
CA SER A 2 -7.98 9.14 -14.20
C SER A 2 -8.89 10.35 -14.48
N GLY A 3 -10.21 10.15 -14.39
CA GLY A 3 -11.20 11.23 -14.50
C GLY A 3 -11.67 11.55 -15.92
N LYS A 4 -11.31 10.76 -16.94
CA LYS A 4 -11.86 10.91 -18.30
C LYS A 4 -13.17 10.14 -18.46
N LYS A 5 -14.10 10.71 -19.22
CA LYS A 5 -15.31 10.00 -19.67
C LYS A 5 -14.92 8.97 -20.71
N LEU A 6 -15.24 7.71 -20.46
CA LEU A 6 -15.13 6.65 -21.45
C LEU A 6 -16.50 6.48 -22.12
N TYR A 7 -16.49 6.48 -23.45
CA TYR A 7 -17.68 6.23 -24.24
C TYR A 7 -17.69 4.75 -24.65
N ILE A 8 -18.69 4.01 -24.17
CA ILE A 8 -18.90 2.60 -24.49
C ILE A 8 -20.23 2.53 -25.26
N GLY A 9 -20.15 2.41 -26.58
CA GLY A 9 -21.29 2.57 -27.47
C GLY A 9 -21.92 3.96 -27.31
N PHE A 10 -23.21 4.00 -26.97
CA PHE A 10 -23.96 5.26 -26.77
C PHE A 10 -23.95 5.76 -25.32
N THR A 11 -23.27 5.06 -24.41
CA THR A 11 -23.20 5.46 -23.00
C THR A 11 -21.84 6.08 -22.69
N SER A 12 -21.84 7.15 -21.89
CA SER A 12 -20.60 7.69 -21.31
C SER A 12 -20.56 7.40 -19.82
N VAL A 13 -19.43 6.91 -19.33
CA VAL A 13 -19.19 6.64 -17.91
C VAL A 13 -17.95 7.36 -17.42
N ASN A 14 -17.96 7.78 -16.16
CA ASN A 14 -16.76 8.29 -15.51
C ASN A 14 -15.86 7.10 -15.15
N THR A 15 -14.65 7.08 -15.69
CA THR A 15 -13.69 6.01 -15.39
C THR A 15 -12.64 6.46 -14.41
N LYS A 16 -12.18 5.50 -13.60
CA LYS A 16 -11.06 5.66 -12.67
C LYS A 16 -10.13 4.47 -12.87
N ASP A 17 -8.83 4.74 -12.78
CA ASP A 17 -7.83 3.69 -12.88
C ASP A 17 -7.90 2.81 -11.62
N TYR A 18 -8.01 1.48 -11.80
CA TYR A 18 -7.95 0.52 -10.70
C TYR A 18 -6.51 0.04 -10.51
N ILE A 19 -5.70 0.89 -9.87
CA ILE A 19 -4.29 0.60 -9.55
C ILE A 19 -4.15 0.46 -8.04
N VAL A 20 -3.69 -0.71 -7.60
CA VAL A 20 -3.56 -1.05 -6.19
C VAL A 20 -2.09 -1.29 -5.86
N VAL A 21 -1.56 -0.57 -4.88
CA VAL A 21 -0.23 -0.85 -4.34
C VAL A 21 -0.33 -2.05 -3.40
N PRO A 22 0.26 -3.22 -3.73
CA PRO A 22 0.14 -4.40 -2.91
C PRO A 22 0.85 -4.19 -1.57
N LYS A 23 0.17 -4.55 -0.48
CA LYS A 23 0.75 -4.58 0.87
C LYS A 23 1.08 -6.02 1.24
N CYS A 24 2.31 -6.26 1.65
CA CYS A 24 2.75 -7.58 2.08
C CYS A 24 2.22 -7.89 3.49
N MET A 25 1.48 -8.98 3.67
CA MET A 25 0.97 -9.39 4.99
C MET A 25 2.03 -10.01 5.91
N LYS A 26 3.20 -10.40 5.38
CA LYS A 26 4.32 -10.89 6.20
C LYS A 26 5.12 -9.74 6.81
N CYS A 27 5.76 -8.93 5.97
CA CYS A 27 6.64 -7.83 6.40
C CYS A 27 5.97 -6.46 6.58
N GLN A 28 4.69 -6.32 6.20
CA GLN A 28 3.90 -5.08 6.25
C GLN A 28 4.41 -3.93 5.38
N ASP A 29 5.40 -4.15 4.50
CA ASP A 29 5.86 -3.19 3.50
C ASP A 29 4.97 -3.20 2.23
N LEU A 30 5.20 -2.26 1.33
CA LEU A 30 4.48 -2.09 0.06
C LEU A 30 5.31 -2.56 -1.14
N GLY A 31 4.61 -2.90 -2.23
CA GLY A 31 5.19 -3.24 -3.52
C GLY A 31 5.28 -4.74 -3.81
N HIS A 32 4.90 -5.61 -2.87
CA HIS A 32 4.81 -7.04 -3.08
C HIS A 32 3.76 -7.68 -2.16
N ILE A 33 3.38 -8.91 -2.45
CA ILE A 33 2.51 -9.73 -1.60
C ILE A 33 3.32 -10.71 -0.75
N GLY A 34 2.73 -11.28 0.29
CA GLY A 34 3.41 -12.20 1.20
C GLY A 34 4.06 -13.44 0.55
N LYS A 35 3.53 -13.88 -0.61
CA LYS A 35 4.12 -14.97 -1.40
C LYS A 35 5.49 -14.62 -1.99
N ASN A 36 5.72 -13.34 -2.31
CA ASN A 36 6.95 -12.83 -2.91
C ASN A 36 7.83 -12.08 -1.89
N CYS A 37 7.55 -12.24 -0.60
CA CYS A 37 8.30 -11.59 0.46
C CYS A 37 9.59 -12.37 0.74
N SER A 38 10.72 -11.67 0.78
CA SER A 38 12.03 -12.23 1.12
C SER A 38 12.21 -12.49 2.62
N LYS A 39 11.40 -11.86 3.47
CA LYS A 39 11.46 -12.10 4.92
C LYS A 39 10.80 -13.43 5.29
N THR A 40 11.50 -14.20 6.14
CA THR A 40 11.03 -15.48 6.69
C THR A 40 9.97 -15.28 7.77
N GLU A 41 10.16 -14.27 8.62
CA GLU A 41 9.26 -14.01 9.75
C GLU A 41 8.11 -13.07 9.40
N ASN A 42 6.96 -13.35 10.01
CA ASN A 42 5.82 -12.45 10.02
C ASN A 42 6.02 -11.40 11.11
N VAL A 43 5.70 -10.15 10.78
CA VAL A 43 5.74 -9.05 11.74
C VAL A 43 4.33 -8.55 12.04
N CYS A 44 4.15 -8.06 13.25
CA CYS A 44 2.89 -7.49 13.71
C CYS A 44 2.46 -6.32 12.81
N SER A 45 1.22 -6.33 12.36
CA SER A 45 0.66 -5.26 11.51
C SER A 45 0.43 -3.93 12.24
N HIS A 46 0.62 -3.90 13.56
CA HIS A 46 0.49 -2.71 14.39
C HIS A 46 1.85 -2.05 14.68
N CYS A 47 2.80 -2.78 15.26
CA CYS A 47 4.09 -2.23 15.68
C CYS A 47 5.28 -2.63 14.78
N GLY A 48 5.12 -3.67 13.96
CA GLY A 48 6.18 -4.17 13.08
C GLY A 48 7.24 -5.04 13.75
N ASP A 49 7.06 -5.41 15.01
CA ASP A 49 7.92 -6.37 15.71
C ASP A 49 7.47 -7.81 15.38
N SER A 50 8.39 -8.78 15.42
CA SER A 50 8.07 -10.20 15.21
C SER A 50 7.63 -10.89 16.51
N GLY A 51 7.12 -12.13 16.39
CA GLY A 51 6.75 -12.97 17.52
C GLY A 51 5.31 -12.82 18.02
N HIS A 52 4.49 -11.95 17.41
CA HIS A 52 3.07 -11.82 17.76
C HIS A 52 2.22 -11.26 16.61
N GLU A 53 0.91 -11.50 16.66
CA GLU A 53 -0.06 -10.86 15.77
C GLU A 53 -0.64 -9.58 16.36
N LYS A 54 -1.31 -8.76 15.54
CA LYS A 54 -1.97 -7.51 15.99
C LYS A 54 -2.88 -7.72 17.20
N LYS A 55 -3.56 -8.86 17.27
CA LYS A 55 -4.46 -9.21 18.39
C LYS A 55 -3.73 -9.37 19.72
N GLU A 56 -2.45 -9.70 19.70
CA GLU A 56 -1.61 -9.96 20.87
C GLU A 56 -0.53 -8.89 21.05
N CYS A 57 -0.61 -7.79 20.30
CA CYS A 57 0.40 -6.75 20.33
C CYS A 57 0.53 -6.14 21.75
N PRO A 58 1.74 -6.12 22.34
CA PRO A 58 1.95 -5.47 23.65
C PRO A 58 1.82 -3.95 23.54
N LYS A 59 2.06 -3.39 22.34
CA LYS A 59 2.01 -1.96 22.03
C LYS A 59 0.66 -1.53 21.47
N LYS A 60 -0.46 -2.11 21.93
CA LYS A 60 -1.81 -1.77 21.43
C LYS A 60 -2.23 -0.32 21.71
N GLN A 61 -1.67 0.28 22.76
CA GLN A 61 -1.99 1.65 23.16
C GLN A 61 -1.18 2.69 22.39
N ASP A 62 -0.06 2.29 21.79
CA ASP A 62 0.78 3.17 20.97
C ASP A 62 0.13 3.44 19.60
N PRO A 63 0.50 4.53 18.91
CA PRO A 63 0.08 4.74 17.53
C PRO A 63 0.63 3.64 16.61
N SER A 64 -0.21 3.16 15.69
CA SER A 64 0.21 2.15 14.71
C SER A 64 1.37 2.65 13.87
N THR A 65 2.39 1.83 13.71
CA THR A 65 3.58 2.16 12.95
C THR A 65 3.38 1.82 11.47
N CYS A 66 3.56 2.83 10.61
CA CYS A 66 3.59 2.61 9.17
C CYS A 66 4.94 2.00 8.76
N MET A 67 5.00 0.67 8.61
CA MET A 67 6.23 -0.04 8.21
C MET A 67 6.87 0.47 6.90
N PRO A 68 6.12 0.77 5.83
CA PRO A 68 6.69 1.34 4.61
C PRO A 68 7.42 2.66 4.84
N CYS A 69 6.89 3.53 5.70
CA CYS A 69 7.49 4.81 6.06
C CYS A 69 8.70 4.60 6.99
N LYS A 70 8.57 3.74 8.01
CA LYS A 70 9.66 3.40 8.94
C LYS A 70 10.88 2.87 8.19
N ASN A 71 10.70 1.96 7.23
CA ASN A 71 11.79 1.40 6.42
C ASN A 71 12.51 2.44 5.55
N ARG A 72 11.87 3.59 5.28
CA ARG A 72 12.40 4.67 4.44
C ARG A 72 12.76 5.93 5.23
N GLY A 73 12.77 5.84 6.57
CA GLY A 73 13.07 6.98 7.45
C GLY A 73 12.03 8.12 7.35
N LYS A 74 10.78 7.80 6.99
CA LYS A 74 9.67 8.75 6.91
C LYS A 74 8.65 8.49 8.02
N PHE A 75 7.79 9.47 8.27
CA PHE A 75 6.70 9.37 9.23
C PHE A 75 5.37 9.77 8.56
N CYS A 76 4.29 9.04 8.86
CA CYS A 76 2.94 9.43 8.49
C CYS A 76 1.96 9.06 9.60
N LYS A 77 0.93 9.89 9.81
CA LYS A 77 -0.07 9.69 10.87
C LYS A 77 -1.15 8.68 10.48
N ASN A 78 -1.47 8.58 9.19
CA ASN A 78 -2.54 7.74 8.67
C ASN A 78 -2.14 7.16 7.29
N GLY A 79 -2.92 6.20 6.80
CA GLY A 79 -2.70 5.59 5.48
C GLY A 79 -3.01 6.53 4.31
N SER A 80 -3.93 7.49 4.49
CA SER A 80 -4.35 8.44 3.44
C SER A 80 -3.27 9.44 3.06
N ASP A 81 -2.47 9.90 4.03
CA ASP A 81 -1.39 10.86 3.82
C ASP A 81 0.00 10.21 3.82
N CYS A 82 0.04 8.90 3.64
CA CYS A 82 1.29 8.16 3.51
C CYS A 82 2.00 8.54 2.22
N GLN A 83 3.01 9.41 2.33
CA GLN A 83 3.85 9.84 1.20
C GLN A 83 4.48 8.63 0.48
N THR A 84 4.94 7.62 1.23
CA THR A 84 5.51 6.40 0.66
C THR A 84 4.50 5.66 -0.23
N HIS A 85 3.23 5.58 0.19
CA HIS A 85 2.19 4.95 -0.60
C HIS A 85 1.89 5.75 -1.87
N LYS A 86 1.76 7.09 -1.75
CA LYS A 86 1.55 7.99 -2.90
C LYS A 86 2.68 7.84 -3.93
N MET A 87 3.94 7.88 -3.48
CA MET A 87 5.10 7.69 -4.36
C MET A 87 5.11 6.35 -5.10
N LEU A 88 4.71 5.25 -4.43
CA LEU A 88 4.64 3.94 -5.07
C LEU A 88 3.46 3.84 -6.05
N LEU A 89 2.33 4.44 -5.71
CA LEU A 89 1.16 4.52 -6.59
C LEU A 89 1.49 5.31 -7.86
N ASP A 90 2.14 6.48 -7.73
CA ASP A 90 2.56 7.30 -8.87
C ASP A 90 3.51 6.53 -9.79
N ARG A 91 4.46 5.79 -9.22
CA ARG A 91 5.36 4.92 -9.99
C ARG A 91 4.58 3.83 -10.74
N MET A 92 3.52 3.27 -10.16
CA MET A 92 2.69 2.28 -10.85
C MET A 92 1.87 2.91 -11.97
N ILE A 93 1.32 4.10 -11.75
CA ILE A 93 0.60 4.87 -12.78
C ILE A 93 1.53 5.16 -13.97
N GLN A 94 2.75 5.63 -13.71
CA GLN A 94 3.74 5.94 -14.75
C GLN A 94 4.19 4.74 -15.58
N LYS A 95 4.14 3.53 -15.01
CA LYS A 95 4.50 2.28 -15.69
C LYS A 95 3.32 1.58 -16.34
N THR A 96 2.10 2.02 -16.07
CA THR A 96 0.90 1.43 -16.66
C THR A 96 0.83 1.89 -18.11
N ASP A 97 0.92 0.94 -19.03
CA ASP A 97 0.71 1.22 -20.45
C ASP A 97 -0.79 1.49 -20.69
N TYR A 98 -1.09 2.70 -21.13
CA TYR A 98 -2.45 3.12 -21.50
C TYR A 98 -2.70 3.02 -23.02
N GLY A 99 -1.79 2.38 -23.77
CA GLY A 99 -1.88 2.19 -25.22
C GLY A 99 -1.72 3.48 -26.02
N GLN A 100 -0.83 4.38 -25.56
CA GLN A 100 -0.43 5.57 -26.35
C GLN A 100 0.64 5.24 -27.37
#